data_AF-A0A7C2P9E5-F1
#
_entry.id   AF-A0A7C2P9E5-F1
#
_cell.length_a   1.000
_cell.length_b   1.000
_cell.length_c   1.000
_cell.angle_alpha   90.00
_cell.angle_beta   90.00
_cell.angle_gamma   90.00
#
_symmetry.space_group_name_H-M   'P 1'
#
loop_
_entity.id
_entity.type
_entity.pdbx_description
1 polymer ?
#
loop_
_entity_poly.entity_id
_entity_poly.type
_entity_poly.pdbx_seq_one_letter_code
_entity_poly.pdbx_strand_id
1 'polypeptide(L)' 'MSDTQKPACLFVGRFQPFHKGHLLVVQGMTKMCSRVVIAIGSAQESGTAENPFTAA' A
#
# COMPACT_ATOMS: atom_id res chain seq x y z
N MET A 1 14.41 17.94 10.16
CA MET A 1 13.89 16.85 11.03
C MET A 1 14.80 15.66 10.84
N SER A 2 15.32 15.07 11.92
CA SER A 2 16.07 13.82 11.84
C SER A 2 15.12 12.70 11.40
N ASP A 3 15.64 11.70 10.68
CA ASP A 3 14.84 10.62 10.10
C ASP A 3 14.08 9.80 11.16
N THR A 4 14.57 9.83 12.40
CA THR A 4 13.99 9.22 13.60
C THR A 4 12.68 9.85 14.09
N GLN A 5 12.25 11.00 13.55
CA GLN A 5 11.10 11.76 14.05
C GLN A 5 9.90 11.80 13.09
N LYS A 6 10.00 11.18 11.91
CA LYS A 6 8.86 11.08 10.97
C LYS A 6 7.91 9.93 11.38
N PRO A 7 6.59 10.09 11.20
CA PRO A 7 5.61 9.07 11.57
C PRO A 7 5.69 7.84 10.65
N ALA A 8 5.09 6.73 11.09
CA ALA A 8 4.76 5.61 10.20
C ALA A 8 3.43 5.90 9.49
N CYS A 9 3.32 5.49 8.23
CA CYS A 9 2.12 5.66 7.43
C CYS A 9 1.58 4.32 6.98
N LEU A 10 0.27 4.11 7.14
CA LEU A 10 -0.46 2.91 6.76
C LEU A 10 -1.30 3.20 5.51
N PHE A 11 -1.16 2.37 4.47
CA PHE A 11 -2.00 2.42 3.28
C PHE A 11 -2.71 1.08 3.09
N VAL A 12 -4.03 1.10 3.23
CA VAL A 12 -4.89 -0.09 3.10
C VAL A 12 -5.53 -0.10 1.72
N GLY A 13 -5.49 -1.24 1.03
CA GLY A 13 -6.13 -1.41 -0.27
C GLY A 13 -6.13 -2.86 -0.75
N ARG A 14 -6.96 -3.18 -1.75
CA ARG A 14 -6.98 -4.50 -2.39
C ARG A 14 -5.88 -4.62 -3.45
N PHE A 15 -5.60 -3.52 -4.15
CA PHE A 15 -4.57 -3.44 -5.20
C PHE A 15 -4.77 -4.47 -6.32
N GLN A 16 -6.02 -4.61 -6.77
CA GLN A 16 -6.50 -5.58 -7.75
C GLN A 16 -6.93 -4.90 -9.07
N PRO A 17 -6.03 -4.37 -9.94
CA PRO A 17 -4.57 -4.36 -9.84
C PRO A 17 -4.03 -3.11 -9.13
N PHE A 18 -2.73 -3.11 -8.87
CA PHE A 18 -2.01 -1.89 -8.56
C PHE A 18 -1.94 -0.98 -9.80
N HIS A 19 -2.11 0.34 -9.61
CA HIS A 19 -2.17 1.31 -10.70
C HIS A 19 -1.50 2.64 -10.30
N LYS A 20 -1.39 3.58 -11.25
CA LYS A 20 -0.67 4.85 -11.06
C LYS A 20 -1.16 5.68 -9.87
N GLY A 21 -2.46 5.70 -9.59
CA GLY A 21 -3.01 6.35 -8.39
C GLY A 21 -2.40 5.83 -7.08
N HIS A 22 -2.31 4.51 -6.91
CA HIS A 22 -1.67 3.89 -5.74
C HIS A 22 -0.18 4.25 -5.65
N LEU A 23 0.54 4.27 -6.78
CA LEU A 23 1.96 4.66 -6.83
C LEU A 23 2.17 6.10 -6.34
N LEU A 24 1.35 7.04 -6.79
CA LEU A 24 1.44 8.45 -6.37
C LEU A 24 1.25 8.60 -4.86
N VAL A 25 0.32 7.85 -4.27
CA VAL A 25 0.12 7.83 -2.81
C VAL A 25 1.37 7.32 -2.09
N VAL A 26 1.91 6.18 -2.51
CA VAL A 26 3.14 5.61 -1.91
C VAL A 26 4.31 6.57 -2.02
N GLN A 27 4.50 7.21 -3.19
CA GLN A 27 5.55 8.23 -3.39
C GLN A 27 5.36 9.47 -2.51
N GLY A 28 4.13 9.85 -2.20
CA GLY A 28 3.84 10.91 -1.22
C GLY A 28 4.23 10.47 0.19
N MET A 29 3.85 9.24 0.58
CA MET A 29 4.16 8.69 1.89
C MET A 29 5.66 8.57 2.15
N THR A 30 6.46 8.13 1.16
CA THR A 30 7.93 8.02 1.33
C THR A 30 8.62 9.36 1.59
N LYS A 31 8.01 10.49 1.20
CA LYS A 31 8.54 11.83 1.49
C LYS A 31 8.23 12.27 2.93
N MET A 32 7.05 11.89 3.44
CA MET A 32 6.52 12.38 4.72
C MET A 32 6.80 11.46 5.91
N CYS A 33 7.00 10.16 5.68
CA CYS A 33 6.97 9.12 6.70
C CYS A 33 8.34 8.42 6.79
N SER A 34 8.73 7.98 7.98
CA SER A 34 9.95 7.16 8.20
C SER A 34 9.73 5.71 7.78
N ARG A 35 8.47 5.25 7.84
CA ARG A 35 8.07 3.89 7.49
C ARG A 35 6.75 3.89 6.75
N VAL A 36 6.68 3.17 5.64
CA VAL A 36 5.45 2.93 4.89
C VAL A 36 5.03 1.48 5.10
N VAL A 37 3.79 1.26 5.54
CA VAL A 37 3.17 -0.04 5.70
C VAL A 37 2.02 -0.14 4.71
N ILE A 38 2.06 -1.16 3.84
CA ILE A 38 0.98 -1.45 2.90
C ILE A 38 0.22 -2.67 3.43
N ALA A 39 -1.06 -2.50 3.74
CA ALA A 39 -1.94 -3.59 4.17
C ALA A 39 -2.83 -4.02 3.00
N ILE A 40 -2.64 -5.27 2.54
CA ILE A 40 -3.41 -5.86 1.45
C ILE A 40 -4.72 -6.41 2.01
N GLY A 41 -5.84 -5.80 1.62
CA GLY A 41 -7.17 -6.28 1.96
C GLY A 41 -7.60 -7.44 1.06
N SER A 42 -8.48 -8.31 1.57
CA SER A 42 -8.94 -9.52 0.87
C SER A 42 -7.80 -10.47 0.46
N ALA A 43 -6.72 -10.50 1.24
CA ALA A 43 -5.53 -11.31 0.92
C ALA A 43 -5.81 -12.82 0.86
N GLN A 44 -6.87 -13.30 1.50
CA GLN A 44 -7.32 -14.69 1.42
C GLN A 44 -8.05 -15.04 0.10
N GLU A 45 -8.48 -14.05 -0.68
CA GLU A 45 -9.18 -14.23 -1.95
C GLU A 45 -8.19 -14.16 -3.12
N SER A 46 -8.38 -14.98 -4.15
CA SER A 46 -7.65 -14.89 -5.42
C SER A 46 -8.41 -15.58 -6.56
N GLY A 47 -8.11 -15.23 -7.81
CA GLY A 47 -8.73 -15.85 -8.99
C GLY A 47 -10.21 -15.52 -9.20
N THR A 48 -10.76 -14.53 -8.49
CA THR A 48 -12.14 -14.06 -8.70
C THR A 48 -12.17 -12.82 -9.59
N ALA A 49 -13.33 -12.48 -10.17
CA ALA A 49 -13.47 -11.25 -10.97
C ALA A 49 -13.09 -10.00 -10.16
N GLU A 50 -13.42 -10.01 -8.88
CA GLU A 50 -13.13 -8.93 -7.94
C GLU A 50 -11.67 -8.99 -7.45
N ASN A 51 -11.16 -10.17 -7.06
CA ASN A 51 -9.78 -10.37 -6.59
C ASN A 51 -9.02 -11.31 -7.55
N PRO A 52 -8.60 -10.83 -8.73
CA PRO A 52 -7.94 -11.67 -9.73
C PRO A 52 -6.51 -12.10 -9.34
N PHE A 53 -5.79 -11.31 -8.55
CA PHE A 53 -4.39 -11.54 -8.18
C PHE A 53 -4.25 -12.07 -6.75
N THR A 54 -3.19 -12.83 -6.49
CA THR A 54 -2.81 -13.26 -5.13
C THR A 54 -2.10 -12.13 -4.37
N ALA A 55 -2.16 -12.16 -3.04
CA ALA A 55 -1.38 -11.26 -2.18
C ALA A 55 0.04 -11.79 -1.85
N ALA A 56 0.26 -13.09 -2.03
CA ALA A 56 1.53 -13.80 -1.82
C ALA A 56 2.35 -13.90 -3.10
#